data_AF-A0A7C5PEY3-F1
#
_entry.id   AF-A0A7C5PEY3-F1
#
_cell.length_a   1.000
_cell.length_b   1.000
_cell.length_c   1.000
_cell.angle_alpha   90.00
_cell.angle_beta   90.00
_cell.angle_gamma   90.00
#
_symmetry.space_group_name_H-M   'P 1'
#
loop_
_entity.id
_entity.type
_entity.pdbx_description
1 polymer ?
#
loop_
_entity_poly.entity_id
_entity_poly.type
_entity_poly.pdbx_seq_one_letter_code
_entity_poly.pdbx_strand_id
1 'polypeptide(L)'
;MNNPTNLRVGATGVLSGMQFKVVGRVVMGMEQGGATYYWQEFNLLDTAGRRATLVFEETENGPEWKLFQMFDPIRPLTVAAAARKQVGDIINLDGNPTAITLVDESRVYDIEGDAPEGVEVGDVARYFNADAGDRMLVVSWTGDEIEYYRGVDVPAQLVAAAFGLAPQPAPGGMRTAAAPSVPPSLMGAWVVIAIVAGTAIAGYLWWRHPRARSAPLAGGLGLTVQYPGGQRFWFEYRAADGALFLNGLTGHPQDWHRFRPVPPTLTPRQAGGKRTGDSVEFDGETMRVQQLFWAADKFGFWARAGNEFGLARWTETGIEFYRGQPVTEQEARAALGQR
;
A
#
# COMPACT_ATOMS: atom_id res chain seq x y z
N MET A 1 -14.25 22.98 -9.92
CA MET A 1 -14.16 22.28 -11.24
C MET A 1 -15.10 21.07 -11.27
N ASN A 2 -15.65 20.70 -12.44
CA ASN A 2 -16.57 19.54 -12.53
C ASN A 2 -15.86 18.23 -12.17
N ASN A 3 -16.54 17.34 -11.43
CA ASN A 3 -16.04 16.00 -11.12
C ASN A 3 -16.33 15.06 -12.29
N PRO A 4 -15.31 14.52 -12.99
CA PRO A 4 -15.51 13.61 -14.11
C PRO A 4 -15.99 12.21 -13.68
N THR A 5 -15.97 11.90 -12.38
CA THR A 5 -16.39 10.62 -11.82
C THR A 5 -17.78 10.70 -11.18
N ASN A 6 -18.35 9.56 -10.78
CA ASN A 6 -19.53 9.50 -9.91
C ASN A 6 -19.18 9.40 -8.41
N LEU A 7 -17.90 9.33 -8.03
CA LEU A 7 -17.49 9.25 -6.63
C LEU A 7 -17.62 10.63 -5.97
N ARG A 8 -18.20 10.67 -4.76
CA ARG A 8 -18.52 11.92 -4.04
C ARG A 8 -18.04 11.86 -2.60
N VAL A 9 -17.75 13.02 -2.01
CA VAL A 9 -17.50 13.13 -0.58
C VAL A 9 -18.71 12.61 0.20
N GLY A 10 -18.43 11.83 1.25
CA GLY A 10 -19.43 11.12 2.04
C GLY A 10 -19.75 9.71 1.56
N ALA A 11 -19.33 9.31 0.34
CA ALA A 11 -19.48 7.94 -0.14
C ALA A 11 -18.76 6.96 0.79
N THR A 12 -19.37 5.80 1.02
CA THR A 12 -18.77 4.72 1.80
C THR A 12 -18.69 3.46 0.95
N GLY A 13 -17.64 2.68 1.15
CA GLY A 13 -17.42 1.49 0.34
C GLY A 13 -16.36 0.56 0.91
N VAL A 14 -16.35 -0.69 0.43
CA VAL A 14 -15.34 -1.69 0.82
C VAL A 14 -14.37 -1.87 -0.33
N LEU A 15 -13.15 -1.40 -0.16
CA LEU A 15 -12.07 -1.51 -1.14
C LEU A 15 -10.93 -2.32 -0.55
N SER A 16 -10.50 -3.38 -1.25
CA SER A 16 -9.46 -4.32 -0.77
C SER A 16 -9.74 -4.88 0.64
N GLY A 17 -11.02 -5.15 0.92
CA GLY A 17 -11.49 -5.69 2.21
C GLY A 17 -11.53 -4.67 3.36
N MET A 18 -11.22 -3.39 3.10
CA MET A 18 -11.27 -2.33 4.10
C MET A 18 -12.46 -1.41 3.85
N GLN A 19 -13.22 -1.13 4.91
CA GLN A 19 -14.32 -0.15 4.86
C GLN A 19 -13.73 1.25 4.88
N PHE A 20 -13.98 2.02 3.83
CA PHE A 20 -13.60 3.42 3.70
C PHE A 20 -14.81 4.34 3.63
N LYS A 21 -14.60 5.59 4.04
CA LYS A 21 -15.42 6.76 3.72
C LYS A 21 -14.57 7.75 2.92
N VAL A 22 -15.11 8.29 1.84
CA VAL A 22 -14.53 9.44 1.14
C VAL A 22 -14.78 10.67 1.99
N VAL A 23 -13.72 11.24 2.57
CA VAL A 23 -13.82 12.41 3.47
C VAL A 23 -13.54 13.72 2.75
N GLY A 24 -12.80 13.68 1.65
CA GLY A 24 -12.56 14.84 0.82
C GLY A 24 -12.13 14.49 -0.59
N ARG A 25 -12.04 15.51 -1.43
CA ARG A 25 -11.58 15.44 -2.80
C ARG A 25 -10.75 16.67 -3.09
N VAL A 26 -9.62 16.47 -3.75
CA VAL A 26 -8.71 17.52 -4.21
C VAL A 26 -8.61 17.43 -5.73
N VAL A 27 -8.78 18.55 -6.43
CA VAL A 27 -8.46 18.65 -7.86
C VAL A 27 -7.03 19.14 -7.95
N MET A 28 -6.18 18.31 -8.52
CA MET A 28 -4.77 18.62 -8.74
C MET A 28 -4.55 18.88 -10.23
N GLY A 29 -3.49 19.61 -10.54
CA GLY A 29 -3.06 19.76 -11.93
C GLY A 29 -1.60 20.14 -12.08
N MET A 30 -1.09 20.00 -13.30
CA MET A 30 0.26 20.39 -13.69
C MET A 30 0.24 20.99 -15.10
N GLU A 31 1.22 21.83 -15.41
CA GLU A 31 1.34 22.41 -16.75
C GLU A 31 2.13 21.49 -17.68
N GLN A 32 1.51 21.07 -18.78
CA GLN A 32 2.12 20.21 -19.79
C GLN A 32 1.84 20.75 -21.19
N GLY A 33 2.90 21.06 -21.94
CA GLY A 33 2.76 21.52 -23.32
C GLY A 33 1.94 22.81 -23.49
N GLY A 34 1.88 23.65 -22.45
CA GLY A 34 1.09 24.89 -22.44
C GLY A 34 -0.40 24.70 -22.11
N ALA A 35 -0.80 23.51 -21.65
CA ALA A 35 -2.13 23.25 -21.12
C ALA A 35 -2.03 22.65 -19.71
N THR A 36 -3.02 22.92 -18.86
CA THR A 36 -3.12 22.28 -17.56
C THR A 36 -3.72 20.88 -17.69
N TYR A 37 -2.96 19.88 -17.28
CA TYR A 37 -3.42 18.52 -17.07
C TYR A 37 -4.00 18.37 -15.66
N TYR A 38 -5.17 17.75 -15.52
CA TYR A 38 -5.86 17.63 -14.23
C TYR A 38 -6.10 16.17 -13.82
N TRP A 39 -6.01 15.91 -12.52
CA TRP A 39 -6.44 14.64 -11.92
C TRP A 39 -7.23 14.90 -10.63
N GLN A 40 -7.85 13.84 -10.11
CA GLN A 40 -8.70 13.90 -8.91
C GLN A 40 -8.11 13.01 -7.82
N GLU A 41 -7.89 13.56 -6.63
CA GLU A 41 -7.46 12.80 -5.47
C GLU A 41 -8.61 12.72 -4.46
N PHE A 42 -9.09 11.51 -4.17
CA PHE A 42 -10.14 11.25 -3.19
C PHE A 42 -9.51 10.78 -1.88
N ASN A 43 -9.66 11.58 -0.82
CA ASN A 43 -9.16 11.27 0.50
C ASN A 43 -10.09 10.24 1.15
N LEU A 44 -9.54 9.07 1.45
CA LEU A 44 -10.24 7.97 2.11
C LEU A 44 -9.85 7.91 3.59
N LEU A 45 -10.84 7.67 4.45
CA LEU A 45 -10.65 7.40 5.87
C LEU A 45 -11.32 6.06 6.22
N ASP A 46 -10.58 5.15 6.84
CA ASP A 46 -11.14 3.90 7.32
C ASP A 46 -11.68 3.99 8.76
N THR A 47 -12.30 2.92 9.22
CA THR A 47 -12.86 2.84 10.58
C THR A 47 -11.81 2.87 11.71
N ALA A 48 -10.53 2.66 11.38
CA ALA A 48 -9.40 2.72 12.30
C ALA A 48 -8.66 4.07 12.23
N GLY A 49 -9.20 5.06 11.50
CA GLY A 49 -8.61 6.38 11.30
C GLY A 49 -7.39 6.40 10.37
N ARG A 50 -7.13 5.32 9.62
CA ARG A 50 -6.07 5.28 8.61
C ARG A 50 -6.54 6.01 7.35
N ARG A 51 -5.63 6.78 6.76
CA ARG A 51 -5.85 7.52 5.52
C ARG A 51 -5.26 6.78 4.32
N ALA A 52 -5.92 6.91 3.18
CA ALA A 52 -5.42 6.52 1.87
C ALA A 52 -5.92 7.52 0.84
N THR A 53 -5.28 7.60 -0.32
CA THR A 53 -5.70 8.49 -1.40
C THR A 53 -6.05 7.64 -2.62
N LEU A 54 -7.30 7.69 -3.05
CA LEU A 54 -7.72 7.06 -4.29
C LEU A 54 -7.68 8.10 -5.39
N VAL A 55 -6.81 7.90 -6.37
CA VAL A 55 -6.59 8.84 -7.46
C VAL A 55 -7.30 8.37 -8.71
N PHE A 56 -7.95 9.32 -9.38
CA PHE A 56 -8.57 9.13 -10.68
C PHE A 56 -7.93 10.05 -11.70
N GLU A 57 -7.68 9.47 -12.86
CA GLU A 57 -7.03 10.12 -13.98
C GLU A 57 -7.73 9.68 -15.29
N GLU A 58 -7.88 10.60 -16.24
CA GLU A 58 -8.36 10.27 -17.58
C GLU A 58 -7.20 10.30 -18.55
N THR A 59 -6.76 9.11 -18.98
CA THR A 59 -5.63 8.95 -19.88
C THR A 59 -6.10 8.74 -21.32
N GLU A 60 -5.16 8.70 -22.26
CA GLU A 60 -5.43 8.30 -23.65
C GLU A 60 -6.04 6.88 -23.76
N ASN A 61 -5.76 6.01 -22.78
CA ASN A 61 -6.28 4.64 -22.71
C ASN A 61 -7.61 4.56 -21.93
N GLY A 62 -8.12 5.69 -21.46
CA GLY A 62 -9.33 5.79 -20.68
C GLY A 62 -9.08 6.00 -19.18
N PRO A 63 -10.12 5.79 -18.35
CA PRO A 63 -10.06 6.09 -16.92
C PRO A 63 -9.14 5.13 -16.17
N GLU A 64 -8.19 5.69 -15.44
CA GLU A 64 -7.31 4.96 -14.53
C GLU A 64 -7.60 5.31 -13.08
N TRP A 65 -7.48 4.31 -12.20
CA TRP A 65 -7.60 4.48 -10.76
C TRP A 65 -6.40 3.87 -10.07
N LYS A 66 -5.84 4.58 -9.10
CA LYS A 66 -4.71 4.09 -8.30
C LYS A 66 -4.94 4.40 -6.82
N LEU A 67 -4.65 3.45 -5.94
CA LEU A 67 -4.77 3.62 -4.49
C LEU A 67 -3.40 3.83 -3.89
N PHE A 68 -3.20 5.00 -3.27
CA PHE A 68 -1.98 5.40 -2.60
C PHE A 68 -2.10 5.32 -1.09
N GLN A 69 -1.02 4.86 -0.47
CA GLN A 69 -0.84 4.85 0.97
C GLN A 69 0.52 5.44 1.31
N MET A 70 0.54 6.30 2.31
CA MET A 70 1.79 6.82 2.86
C MET A 70 2.58 5.69 3.52
N PHE A 71 3.90 5.71 3.41
CA PHE A 71 4.77 4.74 4.08
C PHE A 71 6.06 5.41 4.56
N ASP A 72 6.71 4.81 5.57
CA ASP A 72 8.04 5.23 6.00
C ASP A 72 9.09 4.48 5.16
N PRO A 73 9.94 5.18 4.38
CA PRO A 73 10.96 4.53 3.57
C PRO A 73 12.09 3.96 4.43
N ILE A 74 12.69 2.86 3.96
CA ILE A 74 13.87 2.24 4.59
C ILE A 74 15.07 3.19 4.51
N ARG A 75 15.16 3.99 3.44
CA ARG A 75 16.21 4.98 3.21
C ARG A 75 15.56 6.31 2.80
N PRO A 76 15.06 7.12 3.76
CA PRO A 76 14.46 8.41 3.44
C PRO A 76 15.47 9.32 2.74
N LEU A 77 14.96 10.12 1.82
CA LEU A 77 15.67 11.22 1.20
C LEU A 77 15.48 12.50 2.03
N THR A 78 16.48 13.37 2.01
CA THR A 78 16.27 14.79 2.32
C THR A 78 15.58 15.47 1.14
N VAL A 79 14.85 16.56 1.36
CA VAL A 79 14.31 17.40 0.27
C VAL A 79 15.38 17.77 -0.76
N ALA A 80 16.55 18.22 -0.31
CA ALA A 80 17.65 18.58 -1.22
C ALA A 80 18.13 17.39 -2.09
N ALA A 81 18.03 16.17 -1.59
CA ALA A 81 18.37 14.97 -2.34
C ALA A 81 17.26 14.58 -3.33
N ALA A 82 15.99 14.72 -2.94
CA ALA A 82 14.85 14.51 -3.83
C ALA A 82 14.84 15.52 -4.98
N ALA A 83 15.10 16.80 -4.69
CA ALA A 83 15.14 17.88 -5.69
C ALA A 83 16.26 17.76 -6.72
N ARG A 84 17.28 16.91 -6.48
CA ARG A 84 18.34 16.61 -7.45
C ARG A 84 18.04 15.40 -8.33
N LYS A 85 16.96 14.68 -8.06
CA LYS A 85 16.59 13.48 -8.82
C LYS A 85 16.12 13.82 -10.22
N GLN A 86 16.43 12.93 -11.16
CA GLN A 86 16.06 13.04 -12.56
C GLN A 86 15.41 11.74 -13.05
N VAL A 87 14.67 11.83 -14.16
CA VAL A 87 14.17 10.65 -14.87
C VAL A 87 15.34 9.73 -15.22
N GLY A 88 15.17 8.43 -14.95
CA GLY A 88 16.20 7.40 -15.10
C GLY A 88 17.03 7.13 -13.85
N ASP A 89 17.04 8.02 -12.85
CA ASP A 89 17.71 7.75 -11.57
C ASP A 89 17.08 6.54 -10.87
N ILE A 90 17.93 5.69 -10.28
CA ILE A 90 17.47 4.59 -9.44
C ILE A 90 17.29 5.06 -8.00
N ILE A 91 16.14 4.75 -7.42
CA ILE A 91 15.85 4.91 -5.99
C ILE A 91 15.59 3.55 -5.34
N ASN A 92 15.83 3.44 -4.03
CA ASN A 92 15.48 2.26 -3.25
C ASN A 92 14.90 2.70 -1.90
N LEU A 93 13.60 2.97 -1.91
CA LEU A 93 12.87 3.46 -0.75
C LEU A 93 12.27 2.33 0.09
N ASP A 94 12.00 1.16 -0.50
CA ASP A 94 11.28 0.07 0.15
C ASP A 94 11.96 -1.30 0.02
N GLY A 95 13.26 -1.32 -0.31
CA GLY A 95 14.06 -2.52 -0.50
C GLY A 95 14.23 -2.90 -1.97
N ASN A 96 13.37 -2.37 -2.86
CA ASN A 96 13.39 -2.67 -4.28
C ASN A 96 13.90 -1.46 -5.08
N PRO A 97 14.99 -1.62 -5.87
CA PRO A 97 15.43 -0.59 -6.78
C PRO A 97 14.38 -0.32 -7.88
N THR A 98 13.98 0.93 -8.05
CA THR A 98 13.03 1.37 -9.09
C THR A 98 13.57 2.62 -9.78
N ALA A 99 13.40 2.71 -11.10
CA ALA A 99 13.80 3.88 -11.87
C ALA A 99 12.73 4.98 -11.79
N ILE A 100 13.17 6.22 -11.67
CA ILE A 100 12.28 7.39 -11.75
C ILE A 100 11.81 7.54 -13.21
N THR A 101 10.50 7.64 -13.40
CA THR A 101 9.85 7.78 -14.71
C THR A 101 9.31 9.18 -14.97
N LEU A 102 9.06 9.96 -13.91
CA LEU A 102 8.56 11.34 -14.00
C LEU A 102 9.18 12.19 -12.89
N VAL A 103 9.49 13.45 -13.20
CA VAL A 103 9.82 14.50 -12.23
C VAL A 103 9.03 15.73 -12.67
N ASP A 104 8.19 16.28 -11.79
CA ASP A 104 7.32 17.41 -12.14
C ASP A 104 6.91 18.24 -10.90
N GLU A 105 6.06 19.23 -11.14
CA GLU A 105 5.43 20.10 -10.16
C GLU A 105 3.90 20.01 -10.31
N SER A 106 3.19 19.93 -9.19
CA SER A 106 1.74 19.95 -9.15
C SER A 106 1.22 21.18 -8.42
N ARG A 107 -0.04 21.52 -8.69
CA ARG A 107 -0.78 22.57 -8.01
C ARG A 107 -2.16 22.09 -7.59
N VAL A 108 -2.62 22.55 -6.42
CA VAL A 108 -4.00 22.37 -5.95
C VAL A 108 -4.92 23.40 -6.61
N TYR A 109 -5.95 22.96 -7.31
CA TYR A 109 -6.91 23.83 -8.00
C TYR A 109 -8.28 23.92 -7.33
N ASP A 110 -8.68 22.89 -6.58
CA ASP A 110 -9.99 22.85 -5.92
C ASP A 110 -9.96 21.86 -4.76
N ILE A 111 -10.75 22.13 -3.72
CA ILE A 111 -10.89 21.26 -2.55
C ILE A 111 -12.37 21.15 -2.19
N GLU A 112 -12.84 19.92 -1.99
CA GLU A 112 -14.18 19.58 -1.54
C GLU A 112 -14.09 18.68 -0.30
N GLY A 113 -14.74 19.05 0.80
CA GLY A 113 -14.70 18.28 2.05
C GLY A 113 -13.37 18.40 2.81
N ASP A 114 -12.96 17.31 3.46
CA ASP A 114 -11.75 17.28 4.28
C ASP A 114 -10.49 17.15 3.40
N ALA A 115 -9.77 18.26 3.26
CA ALA A 115 -8.41 18.24 2.74
C ALA A 115 -7.47 17.47 3.68
N PRO A 116 -6.30 17.03 3.19
CA PRO A 116 -5.19 16.75 4.08
C PRO A 116 -4.82 18.02 4.87
N GLU A 117 -4.31 17.83 6.08
CA GLU A 117 -3.94 18.95 6.93
C GLU A 117 -2.91 19.84 6.22
N GLY A 118 -3.09 21.15 6.31
CA GLY A 118 -2.17 22.16 5.75
C GLY A 118 -2.28 22.40 4.24
N VAL A 119 -3.14 21.65 3.53
CA VAL A 119 -3.32 21.81 2.08
C VAL A 119 -4.38 22.86 1.76
N GLU A 120 -3.99 23.85 0.98
CA GLU A 120 -4.83 24.95 0.51
C GLU A 120 -4.88 25.02 -1.03
N VAL A 121 -5.94 25.65 -1.56
CA VAL A 121 -6.03 25.92 -3.00
C VAL A 121 -4.92 26.89 -3.40
N GLY A 122 -4.17 26.52 -4.45
CA GLY A 122 -3.02 27.27 -4.95
C GLY A 122 -1.69 26.71 -4.50
N ASP A 123 -1.66 25.80 -3.52
CA ASP A 123 -0.44 25.15 -3.06
C ASP A 123 0.28 24.43 -4.19
N VAL A 124 1.60 24.42 -4.10
CA VAL A 124 2.51 23.86 -5.09
C VAL A 124 3.44 22.88 -4.42
N ALA A 125 3.57 21.71 -5.02
CA ALA A 125 4.44 20.66 -4.54
C ALA A 125 5.22 20.06 -5.70
N ARG A 126 6.49 19.76 -5.46
CA ARG A 126 7.35 19.08 -6.43
C ARG A 126 7.35 17.60 -6.10
N TYR A 127 7.44 16.78 -7.14
CA TYR A 127 7.42 15.35 -6.93
C TYR A 127 8.19 14.60 -8.02
N PHE A 128 8.46 13.33 -7.73
CA PHE A 128 8.84 12.39 -8.75
C PHE A 128 8.14 11.05 -8.55
N ASN A 129 7.91 10.36 -9.65
CA ASN A 129 7.33 9.02 -9.68
C ASN A 129 8.39 8.01 -10.11
N ALA A 130 8.40 6.86 -9.46
CA ALA A 130 9.18 5.71 -9.86
C ALA A 130 8.23 4.52 -10.02
N ASP A 131 8.07 4.07 -11.25
CA ASP A 131 7.11 3.04 -11.64
C ASP A 131 7.81 1.69 -11.86
N ALA A 132 7.20 0.63 -11.33
CA ALA A 132 7.62 -0.76 -11.49
C ALA A 132 6.52 -1.65 -12.11
N GLY A 133 5.56 -1.07 -12.83
CA GLY A 133 4.45 -1.77 -13.46
C GLY A 133 3.20 -1.77 -12.57
N ASP A 134 3.07 -2.77 -11.69
CA ASP A 134 1.92 -2.90 -10.78
C ASP A 134 2.04 -2.06 -9.50
N ARG A 135 3.19 -1.40 -9.33
CA ARG A 135 3.52 -0.59 -8.17
C ARG A 135 4.14 0.73 -8.60
N MET A 136 3.63 1.80 -8.00
CA MET A 136 4.20 3.13 -8.10
C MET A 136 4.76 3.59 -6.76
N LEU A 137 5.93 4.22 -6.78
CA LEU A 137 6.45 5.00 -5.67
C LEU A 137 6.37 6.47 -6.04
N VAL A 138 5.90 7.29 -5.11
CA VAL A 138 5.87 8.74 -5.26
C VAL A 138 6.64 9.37 -4.11
N VAL A 139 7.45 10.36 -4.44
CA VAL A 139 8.07 11.24 -3.45
C VAL A 139 7.64 12.65 -3.76
N SER A 140 6.94 13.28 -2.83
CA SER A 140 6.47 14.66 -2.93
C SER A 140 7.13 15.51 -1.86
N TRP A 141 7.41 16.78 -2.17
CA TRP A 141 7.94 17.73 -1.20
C TRP A 141 7.46 19.16 -1.43
N THR A 142 7.26 19.86 -0.30
CA THR A 142 6.87 21.28 -0.22
C THR A 142 7.70 21.94 0.86
N GLY A 143 8.44 22.99 0.51
CA GLY A 143 9.39 23.61 1.44
C GLY A 143 10.43 22.58 1.91
N ASP A 144 10.50 22.35 3.22
CA ASP A 144 11.41 21.38 3.86
C ASP A 144 10.73 20.04 4.20
N GLU A 145 9.44 19.88 3.87
CA GLU A 145 8.68 18.66 4.13
C GLU A 145 8.73 17.71 2.94
N ILE A 146 8.84 16.40 3.23
CA ILE A 146 8.91 15.35 2.22
C ILE A 146 8.06 14.16 2.64
N GLU A 147 7.36 13.58 1.68
CA GLU A 147 6.43 12.49 1.90
C GLU A 147 6.62 11.39 0.86
N TYR A 148 6.21 10.18 1.23
CA TYR A 148 6.44 8.96 0.45
C TYR A 148 5.15 8.17 0.34
N TYR A 149 4.76 7.86 -0.88
CA TYR A 149 3.56 7.10 -1.17
C TYR A 149 3.88 5.85 -1.97
N ARG A 150 3.16 4.77 -1.67
CA ARG A 150 3.09 3.58 -2.51
C ARG A 150 1.70 3.51 -3.14
N GLY A 151 1.67 3.49 -4.45
CA GLY A 151 0.48 3.30 -5.27
C GLY A 151 0.37 1.89 -5.81
N VAL A 152 -0.86 1.41 -5.96
CA VAL A 152 -1.20 0.22 -6.74
C VAL A 152 -2.38 0.54 -7.67
N ASP A 153 -2.39 -0.08 -8.85
CA ASP A 153 -3.52 0.04 -9.76
C ASP A 153 -4.78 -0.59 -9.18
N VAL A 154 -5.92 0.07 -9.38
CA VAL A 154 -7.23 -0.43 -8.99
C VAL A 154 -8.13 -0.46 -10.23
N PRO A 155 -8.65 -1.63 -10.64
CA PRO A 155 -9.62 -1.69 -11.73
C PRO A 155 -10.85 -0.80 -11.44
N ALA A 156 -11.29 -0.03 -12.44
CA ALA A 156 -12.45 0.86 -12.32
C ALA A 156 -13.71 0.11 -11.85
N GLN A 157 -13.88 -1.16 -12.25
CA GLN A 157 -15.01 -2.00 -11.81
C GLN A 157 -14.95 -2.30 -10.31
N LEU A 158 -13.74 -2.45 -9.73
CA LEU A 158 -13.59 -2.63 -8.28
C LEU A 158 -13.93 -1.34 -7.53
N VAL A 159 -13.53 -0.17 -8.04
CA VAL A 159 -13.94 1.12 -7.44
C VAL A 159 -15.46 1.28 -7.51
N ALA A 160 -16.06 1.02 -8.68
CA ALA A 160 -17.50 1.13 -8.86
C ALA A 160 -18.26 0.18 -7.94
N ALA A 161 -17.86 -1.09 -7.86
CA ALA A 161 -18.47 -2.07 -6.97
C ALA A 161 -18.28 -1.69 -5.49
N ALA A 162 -17.08 -1.23 -5.10
CA ALA A 162 -16.77 -0.84 -3.73
C ALA A 162 -17.70 0.27 -3.22
N PHE A 163 -17.97 1.28 -4.05
CA PHE A 163 -18.70 2.48 -3.66
C PHE A 163 -20.13 2.55 -4.23
N GLY A 164 -20.64 1.46 -4.82
CA GLY A 164 -21.99 1.42 -5.39
C GLY A 164 -22.21 2.40 -6.55
N LEU A 165 -21.16 2.68 -7.34
CA LEU A 165 -21.22 3.60 -8.46
C LEU A 165 -21.81 2.90 -9.69
N ALA A 166 -22.49 3.67 -10.54
CA ALA A 166 -22.84 3.18 -11.88
C ALA A 166 -21.56 2.78 -12.62
N PRO A 167 -21.55 1.64 -13.34
CA PRO A 167 -20.41 1.23 -14.14
C PRO A 167 -20.02 2.36 -15.10
N GLN A 168 -18.75 2.74 -15.09
CA GLN A 168 -18.24 3.63 -16.11
C GLN A 168 -18.32 2.88 -17.45
N PRO A 169 -18.87 3.48 -18.52
CA PRO A 169 -18.91 2.82 -19.81
C PRO A 169 -17.49 2.40 -20.17
N ALA A 170 -17.32 1.13 -20.56
CA ALA A 170 -16.03 0.65 -21.05
C ALA A 170 -15.55 1.60 -22.16
N PRO A 171 -14.23 1.88 -22.26
CA PRO A 171 -13.70 2.65 -23.37
C PRO A 171 -14.26 2.05 -24.66
N GLY A 172 -15.06 2.85 -25.37
CA GLY A 172 -15.95 2.35 -26.40
C GLY A 172 -15.18 1.48 -27.38
N GLY A 173 -15.65 0.24 -27.58
CA GLY A 173 -15.13 -0.64 -28.59
C GLY A 173 -14.99 0.13 -29.91
N MET A 174 -13.77 0.14 -30.43
CA MET A 174 -13.32 0.72 -31.70
C MET A 174 -14.49 1.00 -32.67
N ARG A 175 -14.96 2.26 -32.71
CA ARG A 175 -15.62 2.75 -33.92
C ARG A 175 -14.49 3.04 -34.91
N THR A 176 -14.29 2.15 -35.87
CA THR A 176 -13.50 2.42 -37.07
C THR A 176 -14.13 3.58 -37.83
N ALA A 177 -13.74 4.81 -37.47
CA ALA A 177 -13.82 5.97 -38.35
C ALA A 177 -12.49 6.03 -39.13
N ALA A 178 -12.58 6.17 -40.45
CA ALA A 178 -11.41 6.31 -41.31
C ALA A 178 -10.58 7.53 -40.87
N ALA A 179 -9.29 7.30 -40.63
CA ALA A 179 -8.36 8.32 -40.15
C ALA A 179 -8.04 9.35 -41.25
N PRO A 180 -8.04 10.66 -40.97
CA PRO A 180 -7.21 11.59 -41.72
C PRO A 180 -5.74 11.33 -41.38
N SER A 181 -4.91 11.20 -42.40
CA SER A 181 -3.46 11.02 -42.30
C SER A 181 -2.79 12.26 -41.71
N VAL A 182 -2.27 12.15 -40.49
CA VAL A 182 -1.34 13.12 -39.89
C VAL A 182 0.04 12.43 -39.80
N PRO A 183 1.15 13.09 -40.20
CA PRO A 183 2.47 12.46 -40.23
C PRO A 183 3.02 12.19 -38.82
N PRO A 184 3.88 11.18 -38.66
CA PRO A 184 4.36 10.74 -37.36
C PRO A 184 5.40 11.73 -36.83
N SER A 185 5.07 12.38 -35.71
CA SER A 185 6.04 13.08 -34.88
C SER A 185 6.37 12.25 -33.64
N LEU A 186 7.60 12.39 -33.16
CA LEU A 186 8.37 11.59 -32.21
C LEU A 186 7.86 11.55 -30.74
N MET A 187 6.56 11.44 -30.51
CA MET A 187 5.99 11.23 -29.16
C MET A 187 5.03 10.04 -29.16
N GLY A 188 5.61 8.84 -29.17
CA GLY A 188 4.86 7.62 -28.89
C GLY A 188 4.62 7.50 -27.39
N ALA A 189 3.36 7.39 -27.00
CA ALA A 189 2.85 6.76 -25.78
C ALA A 189 3.72 6.95 -24.52
N TRP A 190 3.66 8.14 -23.91
CA TRP A 190 3.98 8.27 -22.49
C TRP A 190 2.68 8.30 -21.73
N VAL A 191 2.39 7.22 -21.00
CA VAL A 191 1.42 7.25 -19.91
C VAL A 191 2.04 8.16 -18.84
N VAL A 192 1.63 9.42 -18.83
CA VAL A 192 2.10 10.41 -17.85
C VAL A 192 1.30 10.15 -16.59
N ILE A 193 1.81 9.28 -15.74
CA ILE A 193 1.19 9.04 -14.44
C ILE A 193 1.63 10.19 -13.54
N ALA A 194 0.81 11.23 -13.45
CA ALA A 194 1.02 12.38 -12.56
C ALA A 194 0.22 12.14 -11.27
N ILE A 195 0.85 11.61 -10.22
CA ILE A 195 0.11 11.26 -8.99
C ILE A 195 0.93 11.52 -7.72
N VAL A 196 0.22 12.05 -6.71
CA VAL A 196 0.52 12.46 -5.34
C VAL A 196 1.48 13.62 -5.18
N ALA A 197 0.91 14.79 -4.93
CA ALA A 197 1.66 15.90 -4.38
C ALA A 197 0.84 16.86 -3.50
N GLY A 198 -0.43 16.56 -3.21
CA GLY A 198 -1.33 17.42 -2.44
C GLY A 198 -1.47 17.04 -0.97
N THR A 199 -0.37 16.92 -0.22
CA THR A 199 -0.36 16.58 1.21
C THR A 199 0.84 17.26 1.87
N ALA A 200 0.63 18.33 2.64
CA ALA A 200 1.64 18.86 3.56
C ALA A 200 1.01 19.75 4.65
N ILE A 201 1.49 19.50 5.89
CA ILE A 201 1.51 20.31 7.13
C ILE A 201 0.49 20.00 8.26
N ALA A 202 1.09 19.57 9.39
CA ALA A 202 0.72 19.70 10.82
C ALA A 202 0.24 18.49 11.67
N GLY A 203 0.54 17.25 11.28
CA GLY A 203 0.27 16.08 12.14
C GLY A 203 1.46 15.28 12.67
N TYR A 204 2.65 15.37 12.06
CA TYR A 204 3.66 14.31 12.24
C TYR A 204 4.30 14.26 13.64
N LEU A 205 4.32 15.37 14.39
CA LEU A 205 4.80 15.39 15.78
C LEU A 205 3.69 15.30 16.84
N TRP A 206 2.41 15.34 16.45
CA TRP A 206 1.28 15.19 17.38
C TRP A 206 0.54 13.84 17.25
N TRP A 207 0.81 13.07 16.19
CA TRP A 207 0.20 11.76 15.92
C TRP A 207 0.70 10.60 16.81
N ARG A 208 1.65 10.83 17.72
CA ARG A 208 2.03 9.85 18.76
C ARG A 208 0.98 9.77 19.91
N HIS A 209 -0.22 9.27 19.58
CA HIS A 209 -1.25 8.61 20.44
C HIS A 209 -1.96 9.40 21.57
N PRO A 210 -3.15 8.95 22.10
CA PRO A 210 -4.00 7.77 21.76
C PRO A 210 -5.52 8.05 21.59
N ARG A 211 -6.27 7.18 20.87
CA ARG A 211 -7.25 6.15 21.35
C ARG A 211 -7.86 5.48 20.09
N ALA A 212 -8.06 4.18 19.89
CA ALA A 212 -7.81 2.96 20.65
C ALA A 212 -7.28 1.92 19.64
N ARG A 213 -5.96 1.87 19.47
CA ARG A 213 -5.27 0.64 19.04
C ARG A 213 -4.87 -0.05 20.34
N SER A 214 -4.99 -1.37 20.44
CA SER A 214 -4.20 -2.10 21.44
C SER A 214 -2.76 -1.66 21.20
N ALA A 215 -2.20 -0.85 22.11
CA ALA A 215 -0.80 -0.50 22.00
C ALA A 215 -0.02 -1.82 21.92
N PRO A 216 0.96 -1.96 21.02
CA PRO A 216 1.78 -3.16 21.00
C PRO A 216 2.29 -3.43 22.41
N LEU A 217 2.28 -4.70 22.79
CA LEU A 217 2.79 -5.12 24.07
C LEU A 217 4.25 -4.65 24.21
N ALA A 218 4.69 -4.36 25.43
CA ALA A 218 6.07 -3.90 25.64
C ALA A 218 7.06 -4.98 25.17
N GLY A 219 8.12 -4.60 24.45
CA GLY A 219 9.14 -5.55 23.98
C GLY A 219 8.81 -6.32 22.69
N GLY A 220 7.73 -5.96 21.98
CA GLY A 220 7.45 -6.50 20.65
C GLY A 220 8.39 -5.95 19.59
N LEU A 221 8.91 -6.83 18.74
CA LEU A 221 9.58 -6.43 17.51
C LEU A 221 8.50 -6.17 16.45
N GLY A 222 8.32 -4.90 16.09
CA GLY A 222 7.45 -4.52 14.97
C GLY A 222 8.05 -5.00 13.65
N LEU A 223 7.32 -5.84 12.92
CA LEU A 223 7.69 -6.34 11.62
C LEU A 223 6.76 -5.76 10.56
N THR A 224 7.35 -5.04 9.61
CA THR A 224 6.70 -4.74 8.35
C THR A 224 6.72 -6.01 7.49
N VAL A 225 5.54 -6.51 7.15
CA VAL A 225 5.37 -7.72 6.36
C VAL A 225 4.71 -7.37 5.04
N GLN A 226 5.42 -7.61 3.95
CA GLN A 226 4.91 -7.46 2.60
C GLN A 226 4.27 -8.75 2.12
N TYR A 227 3.14 -8.61 1.44
CA TYR A 227 2.42 -9.69 0.79
C TYR A 227 2.17 -9.30 -0.68
N PRO A 228 1.83 -10.26 -1.56
CA PRO A 228 1.45 -9.97 -2.94
C PRO A 228 0.27 -8.99 -3.10
N GLY A 229 -0.52 -8.74 -2.05
CA GLY A 229 -1.66 -7.82 -2.05
C GLY A 229 -1.50 -6.58 -1.17
N GLY A 230 -0.28 -6.26 -0.73
CA GLY A 230 0.01 -5.06 0.09
C GLY A 230 0.82 -5.34 1.35
N GLN A 231 0.94 -4.33 2.20
CA GLN A 231 1.73 -4.38 3.44
C GLN A 231 0.83 -4.56 4.67
N ARG A 232 1.27 -5.37 5.64
CA ARG A 232 0.69 -5.41 6.98
C ARG A 232 1.78 -5.28 8.04
N PHE A 233 1.38 -4.90 9.24
CA PHE A 233 2.26 -4.88 10.39
C PHE A 233 1.96 -6.09 11.25
N TRP A 234 3.01 -6.85 11.55
CA TRP A 234 2.98 -7.86 12.59
C TRP A 234 3.77 -7.37 13.79
N PHE A 235 3.42 -7.85 14.97
CA PHE A 235 4.30 -7.75 16.12
C PHE A 235 4.74 -9.16 16.52
N GLU A 236 6.05 -9.36 16.56
CA GLU A 236 6.68 -10.59 17.03
C GLU A 236 7.13 -10.44 18.48
N TYR A 237 6.76 -11.41 19.32
CA TYR A 237 7.19 -11.51 20.69
C TYR A 237 7.73 -12.91 20.95
N ARG A 238 8.74 -13.02 21.81
CA ARG A 238 9.23 -14.30 22.30
C ARG A 238 8.99 -14.39 23.79
N ALA A 239 8.27 -15.42 24.21
CA ALA A 239 8.11 -15.74 25.61
C ALA A 239 9.35 -16.47 26.15
N ALA A 240 9.47 -16.53 27.48
CA ALA A 240 10.61 -17.15 28.16
C ALA A 240 10.72 -18.66 27.88
N ASP A 241 9.62 -19.32 27.51
CA ASP A 241 9.57 -20.72 27.12
C ASP A 241 9.98 -20.95 25.64
N GLY A 242 10.39 -19.89 24.93
CA GLY A 242 10.75 -19.94 23.52
C GLY A 242 9.56 -19.90 22.56
N ALA A 243 8.32 -19.84 23.05
CA ALA A 243 7.16 -19.68 22.19
C ALA A 243 7.18 -18.33 21.47
N LEU A 244 6.79 -18.36 20.21
CA LEU A 244 6.64 -17.20 19.35
C LEU A 244 5.19 -16.72 19.43
N PHE A 245 4.96 -15.45 19.74
CA PHE A 245 3.65 -14.83 19.63
C PHE A 245 3.63 -13.87 18.46
N LEU A 246 2.62 -13.99 17.60
CA LEU A 246 2.37 -13.08 16.49
C LEU A 246 1.03 -12.39 16.68
N ASN A 247 1.04 -11.06 16.58
CA ASN A 247 -0.17 -10.25 16.48
C ASN A 247 -0.34 -9.72 15.05
N GLY A 248 -1.54 -9.80 14.49
CA GLY A 248 -1.86 -9.24 13.17
C GLY A 248 -1.64 -10.19 11.98
N LEU A 249 -1.38 -11.48 12.22
CA LEU A 249 -1.06 -12.47 11.18
C LEU A 249 -2.13 -12.54 10.07
N THR A 250 -3.42 -12.58 10.45
CA THR A 250 -4.55 -12.62 9.49
C THR A 250 -5.01 -11.24 9.01
N GLY A 251 -4.36 -10.16 9.49
CA GLY A 251 -4.71 -8.77 9.17
C GLY A 251 -5.65 -8.10 10.16
N HIS A 252 -6.14 -8.81 11.19
CA HIS A 252 -6.89 -8.21 12.28
C HIS A 252 -5.97 -7.80 13.44
N PRO A 253 -6.07 -6.57 13.99
CA PRO A 253 -5.17 -6.11 15.05
C PRO A 253 -5.37 -6.81 16.40
N GLN A 254 -6.51 -7.50 16.60
CA GLN A 254 -6.80 -8.27 17.82
C GLN A 254 -6.45 -9.76 17.69
N ASP A 255 -5.90 -10.15 16.54
CA ASP A 255 -5.63 -11.54 16.22
C ASP A 255 -4.26 -11.94 16.75
N TRP A 256 -4.25 -12.77 17.80
CA TRP A 256 -3.05 -13.29 18.44
C TRP A 256 -2.91 -14.77 18.18
N HIS A 257 -1.68 -15.18 17.90
CA HIS A 257 -1.32 -16.58 17.73
C HIS A 257 -0.13 -16.93 18.58
N ARG A 258 -0.17 -18.11 19.20
CA ARG A 258 0.98 -18.72 19.88
C ARG A 258 1.53 -19.85 19.03
N PHE A 259 2.82 -19.75 18.71
CA PHE A 259 3.57 -20.66 17.86
C PHE A 259 4.67 -21.36 18.67
N ARG A 260 4.79 -22.68 18.51
CA ARG A 260 5.93 -23.47 18.97
C ARG A 260 6.81 -23.88 17.78
N PRO A 261 8.14 -23.95 17.94
CA PRO A 261 9.01 -24.44 16.87
C PRO A 261 8.71 -25.92 16.60
N VAL A 262 8.80 -26.31 15.32
CA VAL A 262 8.71 -27.71 14.86
C VAL A 262 9.82 -27.99 13.85
N PRO A 263 10.25 -29.26 13.67
CA PRO A 263 11.26 -29.60 12.68
C PRO A 263 10.82 -29.19 11.27
N PRO A 264 11.71 -28.61 10.45
CA PRO A 264 11.38 -28.23 9.09
C PRO A 264 11.17 -29.46 8.20
N THR A 265 10.08 -29.45 7.42
CA THR A 265 9.77 -30.50 6.43
C THR A 265 10.22 -30.14 5.01
N LEU A 266 10.67 -28.89 4.82
CA LEU A 266 11.17 -28.35 3.55
C LEU A 266 12.54 -27.72 3.74
N THR A 267 13.36 -27.77 2.69
CA THR A 267 14.54 -26.88 2.53
C THR A 267 14.11 -25.46 2.12
N PRO A 268 14.97 -24.43 2.29
CA PRO A 268 14.69 -23.08 1.79
C PRO A 268 14.28 -23.05 0.30
N ARG A 269 14.98 -23.82 -0.54
CA ARG A 269 14.69 -23.90 -1.98
C ARG A 269 13.30 -24.47 -2.27
N GLN A 270 12.90 -25.52 -1.54
CA GLN A 270 11.56 -26.10 -1.67
C GLN A 270 10.47 -25.16 -1.16
N ALA A 271 10.73 -24.43 -0.06
CA ALA A 271 9.81 -23.44 0.48
C ALA A 271 9.57 -22.28 -0.50
N GLY A 272 10.62 -21.77 -1.17
CA GLY A 272 10.48 -20.75 -2.22
C GLY A 272 9.69 -21.20 -3.46
N GLY A 273 9.56 -22.51 -3.67
CA GLY A 273 8.71 -23.10 -4.70
C GLY A 273 7.22 -23.10 -4.37
N LYS A 274 6.84 -22.87 -3.11
CA LYS A 274 5.43 -22.93 -2.69
C LYS A 274 4.62 -21.75 -3.22
N ARG A 275 3.32 -21.97 -3.39
CA ARG A 275 2.31 -21.01 -3.82
C ARG A 275 1.10 -21.05 -2.88
N THR A 276 0.29 -19.99 -2.90
CA THR A 276 -1.01 -19.99 -2.20
C THR A 276 -1.85 -21.16 -2.68
N GLY A 277 -2.41 -21.90 -1.74
CA GLY A 277 -3.17 -23.13 -1.99
C GLY A 277 -2.30 -24.39 -2.01
N ASP A 278 -0.97 -24.34 -2.00
CA ASP A 278 -0.17 -25.57 -1.92
C ASP A 278 -0.34 -26.27 -0.55
N SER A 279 -0.17 -27.59 -0.54
CA SER A 279 -0.11 -28.36 0.70
C SER A 279 1.32 -28.39 1.26
N VAL A 280 1.46 -28.27 2.58
CA VAL A 280 2.72 -28.36 3.33
C VAL A 280 2.48 -29.11 4.64
N GLU A 281 3.41 -29.97 5.02
CA GLU A 281 3.35 -30.70 6.28
C GLU A 281 3.99 -29.90 7.42
N PHE A 282 3.27 -29.77 8.53
CA PHE A 282 3.76 -29.21 9.79
C PHE A 282 3.52 -30.23 10.91
N ASP A 283 4.59 -30.88 11.40
CA ASP A 283 4.51 -31.82 12.53
C ASP A 283 3.46 -32.93 12.35
N GLY A 284 3.51 -33.61 11.19
CA GLY A 284 2.58 -34.68 10.82
C GLY A 284 1.25 -34.23 10.23
N GLU A 285 0.96 -32.92 10.22
CA GLU A 285 -0.32 -32.39 9.73
C GLU A 285 -0.18 -31.66 8.39
N THR A 286 -1.04 -32.02 7.43
CA THR A 286 -1.08 -31.35 6.13
C THR A 286 -1.91 -30.07 6.20
N MET A 287 -1.26 -28.94 5.98
CA MET A 287 -1.87 -27.60 5.97
C MET A 287 -1.83 -26.99 4.57
N ARG A 288 -2.78 -26.09 4.28
CA ARG A 288 -2.83 -25.36 3.01
C ARG A 288 -2.23 -23.97 3.16
N VAL A 289 -1.25 -23.63 2.32
CA VAL A 289 -0.63 -22.30 2.27
C VAL A 289 -1.70 -21.27 2.01
N GLN A 290 -1.83 -20.30 2.89
CA GLN A 290 -2.83 -19.23 2.78
C GLN A 290 -2.21 -17.99 2.15
N GLN A 291 -0.98 -17.66 2.53
CA GLN A 291 -0.33 -16.46 2.04
C GLN A 291 1.19 -16.56 2.11
N LEU A 292 1.84 -16.07 1.06
CA LEU A 292 3.28 -15.82 1.04
C LEU A 292 3.55 -14.41 1.54
N PHE A 293 4.71 -14.23 2.17
CA PHE A 293 5.14 -12.94 2.64
C PHE A 293 6.66 -12.77 2.59
N TRP A 294 7.09 -11.52 2.70
CA TRP A 294 8.47 -11.14 2.92
C TRP A 294 8.52 -10.13 4.08
N ALA A 295 9.42 -10.37 5.03
CA ALA A 295 9.57 -9.54 6.22
C ALA A 295 11.06 -9.41 6.56
N ALA A 296 11.55 -8.16 6.62
CA ALA A 296 12.97 -7.85 6.77
C ALA A 296 13.83 -8.56 5.71
N ASP A 297 14.67 -9.51 6.09
CA ASP A 297 15.55 -10.30 5.24
C ASP A 297 15.05 -11.74 5.01
N LYS A 298 13.81 -12.05 5.44
CA LYS A 298 13.25 -13.41 5.39
C LYS A 298 12.04 -13.49 4.46
N PHE A 299 12.02 -14.54 3.66
CA PHE A 299 10.81 -14.98 2.97
C PHE A 299 10.01 -15.90 3.88
N GLY A 300 8.72 -15.99 3.65
CA GLY A 300 7.88 -16.88 4.44
C GLY A 300 6.53 -17.17 3.82
N PHE A 301 5.82 -18.09 4.44
CA PHE A 301 4.40 -18.26 4.25
C PHE A 301 3.75 -18.72 5.55
N TRP A 302 2.45 -18.46 5.68
CA TRP A 302 1.64 -19.12 6.69
C TRP A 302 0.61 -20.03 6.01
N ALA A 303 0.32 -21.14 6.67
CA ALA A 303 -0.58 -22.20 6.23
C ALA A 303 -1.61 -22.48 7.32
N ARG A 304 -2.72 -23.13 6.96
CA ARG A 304 -3.81 -23.42 7.89
C ARG A 304 -4.42 -24.79 7.66
N ALA A 305 -4.84 -25.45 8.74
CA ALA A 305 -5.73 -26.60 8.78
C ALA A 305 -6.70 -26.45 9.96
N GLY A 306 -8.00 -26.31 9.68
CA GLY A 306 -8.99 -26.04 10.73
C GLY A 306 -8.67 -24.77 11.54
N ASN A 307 -8.42 -24.93 12.84
CA ASN A 307 -8.04 -23.83 13.74
C ASN A 307 -6.52 -23.75 13.99
N GLU A 308 -5.72 -24.56 13.32
CA GLU A 308 -4.28 -24.56 13.46
C GLU A 308 -3.57 -23.81 12.34
N PHE A 309 -2.42 -23.27 12.71
CA PHE A 309 -1.58 -22.45 11.84
C PHE A 309 -0.18 -23.04 11.74
N GLY A 310 0.34 -23.07 10.51
CA GLY A 310 1.73 -23.33 10.21
C GLY A 310 2.40 -22.04 9.78
N LEU A 311 3.63 -21.79 10.24
CA LEU A 311 4.45 -20.66 9.81
C LEU A 311 5.82 -21.18 9.38
N ALA A 312 6.19 -20.93 8.14
CA ALA A 312 7.54 -21.19 7.65
C ALA A 312 8.20 -19.85 7.29
N ARG A 313 9.44 -19.66 7.74
CA ARG A 313 10.27 -18.50 7.38
C ARG A 313 11.70 -18.93 7.08
N TRP A 314 12.29 -18.37 6.03
CA TRP A 314 13.61 -18.79 5.58
C TRP A 314 14.45 -17.63 5.03
N THR A 315 15.77 -17.84 5.10
CA THR A 315 16.79 -17.12 4.36
C THR A 315 17.39 -18.08 3.31
N GLU A 316 18.45 -17.67 2.61
CA GLU A 316 19.15 -18.57 1.69
C GLU A 316 19.74 -19.80 2.39
N THR A 317 20.15 -19.65 3.66
CA THR A 317 20.96 -20.66 4.38
C THR A 317 20.20 -21.43 5.45
N GLY A 318 18.99 -21.00 5.81
CA GLY A 318 18.25 -21.58 6.93
C GLY A 318 16.75 -21.41 6.81
N ILE A 319 16.02 -22.32 7.44
CA ILE A 319 14.56 -22.32 7.47
C ILE A 319 14.06 -22.71 8.85
N GLU A 320 13.04 -22.02 9.33
CA GLU A 320 12.39 -22.25 10.61
C GLU A 320 10.92 -22.56 10.36
N PHE A 321 10.42 -23.59 11.04
CA PHE A 321 9.01 -23.96 11.03
C PHE A 321 8.41 -23.78 12.42
N TYR A 322 7.18 -23.32 12.45
CA TYR A 322 6.40 -23.19 13.66
C TYR A 322 4.99 -23.72 13.44
N ARG A 323 4.42 -24.33 14.49
CA ARG A 323 3.02 -24.73 14.55
C ARG A 323 2.35 -23.96 15.68
N GLY A 324 1.15 -23.46 15.44
CA GLY A 324 0.49 -22.57 16.38
C GLY A 324 -1.03 -22.62 16.31
N GLN A 325 -1.63 -21.90 17.25
CA GLN A 325 -3.07 -21.77 17.39
C GLN A 325 -3.42 -20.33 17.79
N PRO A 326 -4.63 -19.86 17.48
CA PRO A 326 -5.15 -18.62 18.01
C PRO A 326 -5.15 -18.62 19.54
N VAL A 327 -4.85 -17.48 20.12
CA VAL A 327 -4.95 -17.22 21.56
C VAL A 327 -5.62 -15.88 21.77
N THR A 328 -6.18 -15.66 22.95
CA THR A 328 -6.69 -14.35 23.35
C THR A 328 -5.54 -13.38 23.65
N GLU A 329 -5.79 -12.08 23.56
CA GLU A 329 -4.83 -11.05 23.99
C GLU A 329 -4.44 -11.23 25.46
N GLN A 330 -5.39 -11.64 26.32
CA GLN A 330 -5.14 -11.92 27.73
C GLN A 330 -4.15 -13.08 27.92
N GLU A 331 -4.32 -14.18 27.18
CA GLU A 331 -3.39 -15.31 27.21
C GLU A 331 -2.00 -14.91 26.70
N ALA A 332 -1.92 -14.11 25.63
CA ALA A 332 -0.66 -13.58 25.12
C ALA A 332 0.05 -12.68 26.15
N ARG A 333 -0.67 -11.75 26.77
CA ARG A 333 -0.15 -10.88 27.85
C ARG A 333 0.40 -11.69 29.01
N ALA A 334 -0.39 -12.66 29.50
CA ALA A 334 0.01 -13.54 30.60
C ALA A 334 1.29 -14.32 30.28
N ALA A 335 1.38 -14.91 29.08
CA ALA A 335 2.56 -15.66 28.64
C ALA A 335 3.81 -14.78 28.45
N LEU A 336 3.61 -13.51 28.09
CA LEU A 336 4.69 -12.53 27.93
C LEU A 336 5.06 -11.81 29.23
N GLY A 337 4.48 -12.22 30.37
CA GLY A 337 4.75 -11.62 31.69
C GLY A 337 4.22 -10.20 31.84
N GLN A 338 3.23 -9.81 31.03
CA GLN A 338 2.62 -8.49 31.05
C GLN A 338 1.30 -8.56 31.81
N ARG A 339 1.15 -7.66 32.78
CA ARG A 339 -0.06 -7.55 33.61
C ARG A 339 -1.09 -6.64 32.97
#